data_AF-A0A8J8J5Y6-F1
#
_entry.id   AF-A0A8J8J5Y6-F1
#
_cell.length_a   1.000
_cell.length_b   1.000
_cell.length_c   1.000
_cell.angle_alpha   90.00
_cell.angle_beta   90.00
_cell.angle_gamma   90.00
#
_symmetry.space_group_name_H-M   'P 1'
#
loop_
_entity.id
_entity.type
_entity.pdbx_description
1 polymer ?
#
loop_
_entity_poly.entity_id
_entity_poly.type
_entity_poly.pdbx_seq_one_letter_code
_entity_poly.pdbx_strand_id
1 'polypeptide(L)'
;MPRPPKLKNPRAIVAHVEAEIKEEWDKLRGRMSWGEFFTTWYLRQKEVINAAVKIENLERENEGLRKENEELKRLVERLQRENEKLRLENEALKQGRSVRSYQDALKLKELAKHAREGVSWKALCAEALGLRDEKKIKELLKLAFVVKKNDRNRFPDKFYPKDIAEEFHGWVLKRPETKVADIIDYELYREDTLKAAKAINKGEAVPEVKPLKTGKAAERWLATFFEVVERQYMNLLNQMGGKEAKRYLEGKVPEKLEKVLQDIDPEDWRRAVLAVLDELEARAEGNDRREVFVSNLRRVALRVLKEAHSHAPVLEVKADV
;
A
#
# COMPACT_ATOMS: atom_id res chain seq x y z
N MET A 1 -63.63 1.56 -9.02
CA MET A 1 -63.43 1.98 -10.42
C MET A 1 -62.42 3.11 -10.47
N PRO A 2 -61.34 3.05 -11.25
CA PRO A 2 -60.37 4.14 -11.34
C PRO A 2 -60.99 5.30 -12.13
N ARG A 3 -60.80 6.54 -11.65
CA ARG A 3 -61.31 7.76 -12.31
C ARG A 3 -60.62 7.97 -13.67
N PRO A 4 -61.32 8.44 -14.71
CA PRO A 4 -60.68 8.77 -15.98
C PRO A 4 -59.69 9.94 -15.79
N PRO A 5 -58.52 9.91 -16.46
CA PRO A 5 -57.46 10.88 -16.26
C PRO A 5 -57.84 12.26 -16.83
N LYS A 6 -57.47 13.32 -16.11
CA LYS A 6 -57.64 14.72 -16.55
C LYS A 6 -56.59 15.08 -17.59
N LEU A 7 -57.04 15.47 -18.78
CA LEU A 7 -56.23 16.16 -19.79
C LEU A 7 -55.54 17.40 -19.16
N LYS A 8 -54.31 17.73 -19.59
CA LYS A 8 -53.50 18.82 -19.01
C LYS A 8 -53.82 20.23 -19.52
N ASN A 9 -54.65 20.39 -20.56
CA ASN A 9 -55.32 21.68 -20.83
C ASN A 9 -56.62 21.55 -21.67
N PRO A 10 -57.62 20.78 -21.21
CA PRO A 10 -58.84 20.51 -21.97
C PRO A 10 -59.72 21.76 -22.11
N ARG A 11 -59.59 22.74 -21.22
CA ARG A 11 -60.53 23.86 -21.14
C ARG A 11 -60.47 24.83 -22.32
N ALA A 12 -59.29 25.07 -22.91
CA ALA A 12 -59.15 26.01 -24.02
C ALA A 12 -59.62 25.43 -25.36
N ILE A 13 -59.32 24.14 -25.61
CA ILE A 13 -59.76 23.43 -26.82
C ILE A 13 -61.27 23.14 -26.73
N VAL A 14 -61.76 22.70 -25.56
CA VAL A 14 -63.20 22.48 -25.34
C VAL A 14 -63.97 23.79 -25.45
N ALA A 15 -63.47 24.91 -24.91
CA ALA A 15 -64.16 26.20 -25.02
C ALA A 15 -64.22 26.73 -26.47
N HIS A 16 -63.18 26.54 -27.28
CA HIS A 16 -63.21 26.94 -28.69
C HIS A 16 -64.15 26.07 -29.52
N VAL A 17 -64.13 24.75 -29.31
CA VAL A 17 -65.05 23.82 -29.99
C VAL A 17 -66.48 24.05 -29.53
N GLU A 18 -66.73 24.31 -28.25
CA GLU A 18 -68.05 24.67 -27.72
C GLU A 18 -68.55 26.00 -28.28
N ALA A 19 -67.68 27.00 -28.45
CA ALA A 19 -68.05 28.27 -29.08
C ALA A 19 -68.39 28.12 -30.56
N GLU A 20 -67.60 27.34 -31.31
CA GLU A 20 -67.80 27.07 -32.74
C GLU A 20 -69.09 26.26 -32.98
N ILE A 21 -69.33 25.22 -32.18
CA ILE A 21 -70.58 24.44 -32.19
C ILE A 21 -71.79 25.33 -31.87
N LYS A 22 -71.65 26.23 -30.90
CA LYS A 22 -72.73 27.14 -30.49
C LYS A 22 -73.06 28.16 -31.58
N GLU A 23 -72.05 28.75 -32.22
CA GLU A 23 -72.25 29.68 -33.34
C GLU A 23 -72.82 29.00 -34.59
N GLU A 24 -72.37 27.79 -34.94
CA GLU A 24 -72.93 27.03 -36.07
C GLU A 24 -74.37 26.58 -35.79
N TRP A 25 -74.65 26.16 -34.56
CA TRP A 25 -76.01 25.79 -34.16
C TRP A 25 -76.97 26.98 -34.17
N ASP A 26 -76.57 28.12 -33.60
CA ASP A 26 -77.43 29.30 -33.56
C ASP A 26 -77.78 29.81 -34.97
N LYS A 27 -76.91 29.58 -35.98
CA LYS A 27 -77.20 29.84 -37.40
C LYS A 27 -78.17 28.83 -38.04
N LEU A 28 -78.21 27.60 -37.56
CA LEU A 28 -79.04 26.50 -38.09
C LEU A 28 -80.31 26.24 -37.26
N ARG A 29 -80.47 26.97 -36.17
CA ARG A 29 -81.55 26.84 -35.20
C ARG A 29 -82.90 27.07 -35.86
N GLY A 30 -83.81 26.11 -35.69
CA GLY A 30 -85.15 26.13 -36.31
C GLY A 30 -85.23 25.52 -37.72
N ARG A 31 -84.10 25.16 -38.35
CA ARG A 31 -84.06 24.44 -39.64
C ARG A 31 -83.78 22.94 -39.50
N MET A 32 -83.20 22.52 -38.39
CA MET A 32 -82.92 21.12 -38.07
C MET A 32 -83.04 20.90 -36.56
N SER A 33 -83.30 19.65 -36.16
CA SER A 33 -83.28 19.27 -34.75
C SER A 33 -81.85 19.17 -34.21
N TRP A 34 -81.70 19.25 -32.89
CA TRP A 34 -80.39 19.19 -32.22
C TRP A 34 -79.65 17.88 -32.48
N GLY A 35 -80.39 16.76 -32.56
CA GLY A 35 -79.84 15.45 -32.90
C GLY A 35 -79.31 15.39 -34.34
N GLU A 36 -80.03 15.96 -35.31
CA GLU A 36 -79.61 16.01 -36.71
C GLU A 36 -78.38 16.89 -36.91
N PHE A 37 -78.32 18.04 -36.23
CA PHE A 37 -77.15 18.92 -36.24
C PHE A 37 -75.91 18.22 -35.71
N PHE A 38 -75.99 17.61 -34.51
CA PHE A 38 -74.86 16.90 -33.94
C PHE A 38 -74.41 15.71 -34.78
N THR A 39 -75.35 14.98 -35.39
CA THR A 39 -75.01 13.85 -36.27
C THR A 39 -74.25 14.35 -37.50
N THR A 40 -74.71 15.44 -38.12
CA THR A 40 -74.08 16.03 -39.31
C THR A 40 -72.70 16.62 -38.99
N TRP A 41 -72.60 17.36 -37.88
CA TRP A 41 -71.35 17.93 -37.38
C TRP A 41 -70.34 16.83 -37.02
N TYR A 42 -70.78 15.79 -36.31
CA TYR A 42 -69.95 14.64 -35.97
C TYR A 42 -69.46 13.91 -37.21
N LEU A 43 -70.32 13.67 -38.21
CA LEU A 43 -69.91 13.04 -39.47
C LEU A 43 -68.87 13.87 -40.22
N ARG A 44 -69.00 15.21 -40.21
CA ARG A 44 -68.01 16.13 -40.80
C ARG A 44 -66.67 16.11 -40.06
N GLN A 45 -66.69 15.98 -38.73
CA GLN A 45 -65.50 15.98 -37.88
C GLN A 45 -64.98 14.57 -37.54
N LYS A 46 -65.60 13.52 -38.09
CA LYS A 46 -65.38 12.13 -37.71
C LYS A 46 -63.92 11.72 -37.82
N GLU A 47 -63.23 12.12 -38.89
CA GLU A 47 -61.82 11.80 -39.11
C GLU A 47 -60.90 12.48 -38.10
N VAL A 48 -61.17 13.75 -37.77
CA VAL A 48 -60.41 14.53 -36.78
C VAL A 48 -60.59 13.94 -35.38
N ILE A 49 -61.83 13.60 -35.01
CA ILE A 49 -62.15 12.97 -33.72
C ILE A 49 -61.48 11.59 -33.62
N ASN A 50 -61.57 10.76 -34.65
CA ASN A 50 -60.93 9.44 -34.67
C ASN A 50 -59.40 9.55 -34.60
N ALA A 51 -58.81 10.53 -35.28
CA ALA A 51 -57.38 10.80 -35.21
C ALA A 51 -56.96 11.23 -33.80
N ALA A 52 -57.72 12.11 -33.14
CA ALA A 52 -57.44 12.55 -31.77
C ALA A 52 -57.51 11.39 -30.77
N VAL A 53 -58.53 10.52 -30.87
CA VAL A 53 -58.62 9.31 -30.03
C VAL A 53 -57.45 8.36 -30.29
N LYS A 54 -57.05 8.19 -31.55
CA LYS A 54 -55.90 7.35 -31.89
C LYS A 54 -54.59 7.91 -31.33
N ILE A 55 -54.39 9.23 -31.40
CA ILE A 55 -53.23 9.91 -30.81
C ILE A 55 -53.21 9.70 -29.30
N GLU A 56 -54.32 9.91 -28.60
CA GLU A 56 -54.38 9.72 -27.15
C GLU A 56 -54.06 8.26 -26.75
N ASN A 57 -54.55 7.28 -27.51
CA ASN A 57 -54.23 5.87 -27.28
C ASN A 57 -52.74 5.59 -27.50
N LEU A 58 -52.15 6.12 -28.57
CA LEU A 58 -50.72 5.99 -28.87
C LEU A 58 -49.83 6.70 -27.85
N GLU A 59 -50.27 7.83 -27.29
CA GLU A 59 -49.57 8.54 -26.23
C GLU A 59 -49.57 7.72 -24.93
N ARG A 60 -50.71 7.12 -24.57
CA ARG A 60 -50.81 6.22 -23.40
C ARG A 60 -49.93 4.97 -23.57
N GLU A 61 -49.94 4.37 -24.76
CA GLU A 61 -49.09 3.23 -25.07
C GLU A 61 -47.61 3.61 -25.00
N ASN A 62 -47.21 4.74 -25.58
CA ASN A 62 -45.85 5.26 -25.46
C ASN A 62 -45.45 5.53 -24.01
N GLU A 63 -46.34 6.06 -23.17
CA GLU A 63 -46.04 6.30 -21.76
C GLU A 63 -45.89 4.98 -20.98
N GLY A 64 -46.68 3.96 -21.32
CA GLY A 64 -46.51 2.60 -20.81
C GLY A 64 -45.16 2.00 -21.19
N LEU A 65 -44.82 2.05 -22.47
CA LEU A 65 -43.54 1.55 -23.00
C LEU A 65 -42.34 2.31 -22.40
N ARG A 66 -42.45 3.62 -22.19
CA ARG A 66 -41.39 4.40 -21.54
C ARG A 66 -41.13 3.93 -20.11
N LYS A 67 -42.18 3.68 -19.33
CA LYS A 67 -42.05 3.16 -17.96
C LYS A 67 -41.41 1.79 -17.94
N GLU A 68 -41.86 0.88 -18.81
CA GLU A 68 -41.27 -0.45 -18.93
C GLU A 68 -39.80 -0.39 -19.34
N ASN A 69 -39.44 0.50 -20.27
CA ASN A 69 -38.06 0.69 -20.70
C ASN A 69 -37.18 1.26 -19.58
N GLU A 70 -37.70 2.20 -18.77
CA GLU A 70 -37.01 2.69 -17.58
C GLU A 70 -36.80 1.59 -16.52
N GLU A 71 -37.80 0.74 -16.29
CA GLU A 71 -37.69 -0.39 -15.37
C GLU A 71 -36.68 -1.42 -15.87
N LEU A 72 -36.70 -1.75 -17.16
CA LEU A 72 -35.72 -2.63 -17.79
C LEU A 72 -34.30 -2.07 -17.69
N LYS A 73 -34.11 -0.76 -17.93
CA LYS A 73 -32.80 -0.10 -17.75
C LYS A 73 -32.31 -0.23 -16.31
N ARG A 74 -33.17 0.02 -15.32
CA ARG A 74 -32.83 -0.15 -13.90
C ARG A 74 -32.49 -1.60 -13.55
N LEU A 75 -33.18 -2.56 -14.15
CA LEU A 75 -32.90 -3.98 -13.96
C LEU A 75 -31.55 -4.36 -14.57
N VAL A 76 -31.27 -3.92 -15.79
CA VAL A 76 -29.98 -4.13 -16.47
C VAL A 76 -28.84 -3.56 -15.64
N GLU A 77 -28.94 -2.33 -15.15
CA GLU A 77 -27.93 -1.74 -14.29
C GLU A 77 -27.70 -2.55 -13.00
N ARG A 78 -28.78 -3.04 -12.38
CA ARG A 78 -28.69 -3.86 -11.17
C ARG A 78 -27.96 -5.17 -11.45
N LEU A 79 -28.35 -5.86 -12.52
CA LEU A 79 -27.74 -7.11 -12.93
C LEU A 79 -26.26 -6.92 -13.31
N GLN A 80 -25.91 -5.82 -13.96
CA GLN A 80 -24.52 -5.49 -14.27
C GLN A 80 -23.67 -5.34 -12.99
N ARG A 81 -24.16 -4.58 -12.00
CA ARG A 81 -23.46 -4.42 -10.71
C ARG A 81 -23.32 -5.73 -9.96
N GLU A 82 -24.34 -6.57 -9.99
CA GLU A 82 -24.31 -7.89 -9.33
C GLU A 82 -23.34 -8.84 -10.04
N ASN A 83 -23.29 -8.81 -11.37
CA ASN A 83 -22.35 -9.60 -12.15
C ASN A 83 -20.89 -9.18 -11.90
N GLU A 84 -20.62 -7.88 -11.82
CA GLU A 84 -19.30 -7.36 -11.42
C GLU A 84 -18.89 -7.84 -10.03
N LYS A 85 -19.81 -7.76 -9.05
CA LYS A 85 -19.57 -8.26 -7.69
C LYS A 85 -19.24 -9.76 -7.70
N LEU A 86 -20.02 -10.57 -8.39
CA LEU A 86 -19.82 -12.02 -8.48
C LEU A 86 -18.54 -12.40 -9.23
N ARG A 87 -18.15 -11.63 -10.25
CA ARG A 87 -16.86 -11.80 -10.94
C ARG A 87 -15.70 -11.57 -9.99
N LEU A 88 -15.73 -10.48 -9.24
CA LEU A 88 -14.71 -10.15 -8.24
C LEU A 88 -14.66 -11.18 -7.12
N GLU A 89 -15.81 -11.70 -6.69
CA GLU A 89 -15.90 -12.77 -5.69
C GLU A 89 -15.30 -14.09 -6.19
N ASN A 90 -15.60 -14.48 -7.42
CA ASN A 90 -14.98 -15.64 -8.04
C ASN A 90 -13.45 -15.49 -8.17
N GLU A 91 -12.97 -14.33 -8.60
CA GLU A 91 -11.54 -14.07 -8.74
C GLU A 91 -10.81 -14.09 -7.39
N ALA A 92 -11.42 -13.50 -6.37
CA ALA A 92 -10.90 -13.52 -5.00
C ALA A 92 -10.84 -14.95 -4.44
N LEU A 93 -11.92 -15.74 -4.62
CA LEU A 93 -11.98 -17.14 -4.19
C LEU A 93 -10.95 -18.01 -4.90
N LYS A 94 -10.76 -17.84 -6.23
CA LYS A 94 -9.71 -18.55 -6.99
C LYS A 94 -8.30 -18.30 -6.43
N GLN A 95 -8.07 -17.15 -5.80
CA GLN A 95 -6.79 -16.77 -5.20
C GLN A 95 -6.75 -17.01 -3.67
N GLY A 96 -7.82 -17.54 -3.07
CA GLY A 96 -7.93 -17.75 -1.63
C GLY A 96 -7.96 -16.45 -0.80
N ARG A 97 -8.38 -15.33 -1.39
CA ARG A 97 -8.42 -14.00 -0.76
C ARG A 97 -9.87 -13.54 -0.55
N SER A 98 -10.08 -12.59 0.36
CA SER A 98 -11.36 -11.87 0.46
C SER A 98 -11.51 -10.86 -0.69
N VAL A 99 -12.73 -10.56 -1.12
CA VAL A 99 -13.02 -9.60 -2.22
C VAL A 99 -12.37 -8.24 -1.98
N ARG A 100 -12.45 -7.75 -0.74
CA ARG A 100 -11.84 -6.47 -0.36
C ARG A 100 -10.31 -6.52 -0.47
N SER A 101 -9.70 -7.61 0.00
CA SER A 101 -8.25 -7.84 -0.14
C SER A 101 -7.84 -7.94 -1.61
N TYR A 102 -8.65 -8.56 -2.47
CA TYR A 102 -8.39 -8.67 -3.89
C TYR A 102 -8.44 -7.31 -4.61
N GLN A 103 -9.47 -6.51 -4.37
CA GLN A 103 -9.57 -5.16 -4.92
C GLN A 103 -8.44 -4.24 -4.44
N ASP A 104 -8.07 -4.34 -3.16
CA ASP A 104 -6.97 -3.55 -2.61
C ASP A 104 -5.63 -4.01 -3.21
N ALA A 105 -5.41 -5.32 -3.37
CA ALA A 105 -4.24 -5.85 -4.07
C ALA A 105 -4.17 -5.42 -5.55
N LEU A 106 -5.29 -5.39 -6.26
CA LEU A 106 -5.34 -4.88 -7.64
C LEU A 106 -4.95 -3.40 -7.72
N LYS A 107 -5.45 -2.57 -6.81
CA LYS A 107 -5.06 -1.15 -6.73
C LYS A 107 -3.58 -0.99 -6.42
N LEU A 108 -3.04 -1.79 -5.50
CA LEU A 108 -1.62 -1.78 -5.17
C LEU A 108 -0.75 -2.21 -6.36
N LYS A 109 -1.16 -3.26 -7.09
CA LYS A 109 -0.50 -3.67 -8.34
C LYS A 109 -0.49 -2.58 -9.38
N GLU A 110 -1.62 -1.90 -9.58
CA GLU A 110 -1.69 -0.82 -10.54
C GLU A 110 -0.82 0.36 -10.12
N LEU A 111 -0.85 0.76 -8.84
CA LEU A 111 0.04 1.80 -8.30
C LEU A 111 1.52 1.43 -8.49
N ALA A 112 1.89 0.17 -8.26
CA ALA A 112 3.27 -0.30 -8.41
C ALA A 112 3.78 -0.22 -9.86
N LYS A 113 2.92 -0.43 -10.87
CA LYS A 113 3.30 -0.29 -12.29
C LYS A 113 3.70 1.14 -12.65
N HIS A 114 3.05 2.12 -12.03
CA HIS A 114 3.30 3.55 -12.25
C HIS A 114 4.31 4.13 -11.25
N ALA A 115 4.83 3.31 -10.32
CA ALA A 115 5.76 3.75 -9.30
C ALA A 115 7.08 4.21 -9.93
N ARG A 116 7.47 5.44 -9.61
CA ARG A 116 8.71 6.07 -10.07
C ARG A 116 9.39 6.77 -8.90
N GLU A 117 10.71 6.88 -8.97
CA GLU A 117 11.49 7.55 -7.93
C GLU A 117 11.20 9.06 -7.90
N GLY A 118 11.20 9.64 -6.70
CA GLY A 118 10.92 11.06 -6.48
C GLY A 118 9.45 11.46 -6.64
N VAL A 119 8.55 10.53 -6.95
CA VAL A 119 7.11 10.81 -7.06
C VAL A 119 6.45 10.69 -5.68
N SER A 120 5.70 11.73 -5.28
CA SER A 120 4.95 11.69 -4.03
C SER A 120 3.82 10.66 -4.08
N TRP A 121 3.48 10.05 -2.95
CA TRP A 121 2.39 9.08 -2.88
C TRP A 121 1.06 9.67 -3.38
N LYS A 122 0.80 10.94 -3.05
CA LYS A 122 -0.34 11.71 -3.55
C LYS A 122 -0.35 11.82 -5.07
N ALA A 123 0.78 12.16 -5.68
CA ALA A 123 0.91 12.26 -7.13
C ALA A 123 0.74 10.90 -7.80
N LEU A 124 1.34 9.84 -7.24
CA LEU A 124 1.20 8.48 -7.75
C LEU A 124 -0.26 8.01 -7.74
N CYS A 125 -1.00 8.24 -6.65
CA CYS A 125 -2.41 7.91 -6.56
C CYS A 125 -3.29 8.73 -7.52
N ALA A 126 -2.95 10.01 -7.74
CA ALA A 126 -3.65 10.86 -8.68
C ALA A 126 -3.41 10.43 -10.13
N GLU A 127 -2.19 10.02 -10.48
CA GLU A 127 -1.81 9.61 -11.83
C GLU A 127 -2.31 8.21 -12.18
N ALA A 128 -2.07 7.22 -11.31
CA ALA A 128 -2.40 5.82 -11.60
C ALA A 128 -3.89 5.49 -11.42
N LEU A 129 -4.57 6.14 -10.46
CA LEU A 129 -5.95 5.80 -10.08
C LEU A 129 -6.93 6.98 -10.23
N GLY A 130 -6.47 8.16 -10.69
CA GLY A 130 -7.31 9.37 -10.73
C GLY A 130 -7.78 9.85 -9.35
N LEU A 131 -7.16 9.37 -8.27
CA LEU A 131 -7.65 9.55 -6.91
C LEU A 131 -7.17 10.89 -6.35
N ARG A 132 -8.11 11.78 -6.00
CA ARG A 132 -7.82 13.10 -5.37
C ARG A 132 -8.26 13.21 -3.91
N ASP A 133 -9.02 12.23 -3.43
CA ASP A 133 -9.53 12.19 -2.06
C ASP A 133 -8.41 11.80 -1.08
N GLU A 134 -7.96 12.77 -0.27
CA GLU A 134 -6.85 12.59 0.66
C GLU A 134 -7.08 11.50 1.70
N LYS A 135 -8.34 11.28 2.12
CA LYS A 135 -8.66 10.23 3.09
C LYS A 135 -8.42 8.85 2.47
N LYS A 136 -8.89 8.65 1.24
CA LYS A 136 -8.68 7.40 0.49
C LYS A 136 -7.21 7.17 0.15
N ILE A 137 -6.49 8.24 -0.21
CA ILE A 137 -5.04 8.17 -0.45
C ILE A 137 -4.30 7.71 0.82
N LYS A 138 -4.67 8.24 2.01
CA LYS A 138 -4.10 7.82 3.29
C LYS A 138 -4.44 6.37 3.65
N GLU A 139 -5.65 5.91 3.35
CA GLU A 139 -6.03 4.52 3.57
C GLU A 139 -5.20 3.56 2.70
N LEU A 140 -5.01 3.88 1.42
CA LEU A 140 -4.13 3.13 0.52
C LEU A 140 -2.67 3.17 0.99
N LEU A 141 -2.19 4.32 1.46
CA LEU A 141 -0.84 4.46 2.02
C LEU A 141 -0.66 3.52 3.22
N LYS A 142 -1.64 3.47 4.14
CA LYS A 142 -1.61 2.58 5.30
C LYS A 142 -1.76 1.11 4.95
N LEU A 143 -2.36 0.78 3.79
CA LEU A 143 -2.42 -0.58 3.28
C LEU A 143 -1.06 -1.01 2.70
N ALA A 144 -0.39 -0.10 1.98
CA ALA A 144 0.90 -0.37 1.34
C ALA A 144 2.09 -0.32 2.31
N PHE A 145 2.10 0.62 3.28
CA PHE A 145 3.27 0.93 4.11
C PHE A 145 2.98 0.87 5.62
N VAL A 146 4.02 0.62 6.40
CA VAL A 146 3.99 0.61 7.88
C VAL A 146 4.03 2.03 8.40
N VAL A 147 2.86 2.68 8.49
CA VAL A 147 2.72 4.03 9.02
C VAL A 147 2.56 3.99 10.53
N LYS A 148 3.66 4.17 11.27
CA LYS A 148 3.64 4.35 12.73
C LYS A 148 4.39 5.62 13.11
N LYS A 149 3.87 6.32 14.12
CA LYS A 149 4.57 7.44 14.73
C LYS A 149 5.64 6.90 15.70
N ASN A 150 6.71 7.65 15.87
CA ASN A 150 7.73 7.36 16.88
C ASN A 150 7.26 7.74 18.29
N ASP A 151 8.07 7.42 19.30
CA ASP A 151 7.78 7.69 20.71
C ASP A 151 7.59 9.18 21.03
N ARG A 152 8.02 10.07 20.12
CA ARG A 152 7.83 11.53 20.20
C ARG A 152 6.58 12.00 19.45
N ASN A 153 5.67 11.09 19.09
CA ASN A 153 4.44 11.35 18.33
C ASN A 153 4.68 12.04 16.97
N ARG A 154 5.87 11.85 16.37
CA ARG A 154 6.23 12.36 15.03
C ARG A 154 6.30 11.22 14.02
N PHE A 155 5.95 11.52 12.78
CA PHE A 155 6.17 10.56 11.69
C PHE A 155 7.68 10.43 11.40
N PRO A 156 8.19 9.20 11.23
CA PRO A 156 9.58 8.96 10.86
C PRO A 156 9.88 9.50 9.46
N ASP A 157 11.16 9.62 9.13
CA ASP A 157 11.62 10.10 7.82
C ASP A 157 11.43 9.06 6.72
N LYS A 158 11.22 7.78 7.09
CA LYS A 158 11.06 6.67 6.16
C LYS A 158 9.94 5.74 6.59
N PHE A 159 9.16 5.26 5.62
CA PHE A 159 8.21 4.17 5.78
C PHE A 159 8.56 3.03 4.84
N TYR A 160 8.50 1.82 5.39
CA TYR A 160 8.75 0.58 4.66
C TYR A 160 7.43 -0.07 4.26
N PRO A 161 7.42 -0.83 3.15
CA PRO A 161 6.22 -1.53 2.71
C PRO A 161 5.81 -2.57 3.76
N LYS A 162 4.53 -2.92 3.78
CA LYS A 162 4.04 -4.07 4.54
C LYS A 162 4.24 -5.35 3.74
N ASP A 163 4.34 -6.47 4.44
CA ASP A 163 4.46 -7.80 3.83
C ASP A 163 3.29 -8.13 2.87
N ILE A 164 2.11 -7.55 3.10
CA ILE A 164 0.93 -7.71 2.25
C ILE A 164 1.00 -6.95 0.91
N ALA A 165 1.97 -6.04 0.76
CA ALA A 165 2.17 -5.18 -0.39
C ALA A 165 3.50 -5.53 -1.07
N GLU A 166 3.62 -6.80 -1.46
CA GLU A 166 4.82 -7.38 -2.07
C GLU A 166 5.30 -6.58 -3.29
N GLU A 167 4.37 -5.97 -4.03
CA GLU A 167 4.65 -5.15 -5.21
C GLU A 167 5.50 -3.91 -4.90
N PHE A 168 5.52 -3.48 -3.65
CA PHE A 168 6.33 -2.36 -3.18
C PHE A 168 7.60 -2.82 -2.46
N HIS A 169 7.91 -4.12 -2.39
CA HIS A 169 9.20 -4.58 -1.85
C HIS A 169 10.37 -3.97 -2.65
N GLY A 170 11.35 -3.42 -1.93
CA GLY A 170 12.43 -2.63 -2.53
C GLY A 170 12.11 -1.15 -2.74
N TRP A 171 10.89 -0.70 -2.45
CA TRP A 171 10.52 0.72 -2.39
C TRP A 171 10.43 1.22 -0.96
N VAL A 172 10.74 2.50 -0.77
CA VAL A 172 10.68 3.19 0.52
C VAL A 172 10.03 4.55 0.31
N LEU A 173 9.06 4.89 1.15
CA LEU A 173 8.51 6.24 1.21
C LEU A 173 9.44 7.08 2.09
N LYS A 174 10.13 8.06 1.50
CA LYS A 174 11.01 9.00 2.18
C LYS A 174 10.32 10.35 2.31
N ARG A 175 10.52 11.01 3.45
CA ARG A 175 10.18 12.42 3.63
C ARG A 175 11.05 13.29 2.70
N PRO A 176 10.46 14.11 1.81
CA PRO A 176 11.25 15.08 1.05
C PRO A 176 11.96 16.09 1.97
N GLU A 177 13.03 16.70 1.46
CA GLU A 177 13.85 17.67 2.22
C GLU A 177 13.12 19.00 2.44
N THR A 178 12.11 19.29 1.62
CA THR A 178 11.18 20.40 1.79
C THR A 178 10.19 20.13 2.93
N LYS A 179 9.62 21.19 3.51
CA LYS A 179 8.58 21.04 4.55
C LYS A 179 7.39 20.27 3.99
N VAL A 180 7.13 19.11 4.58
CA VAL A 180 6.03 18.22 4.20
C VAL A 180 4.76 18.61 4.95
N ALA A 181 3.67 18.84 4.23
CA ALA A 181 2.38 19.16 4.82
C ALA A 181 1.72 17.92 5.44
N ASP A 182 1.82 16.76 4.78
CA ASP A 182 1.17 15.52 5.22
C ASP A 182 1.93 14.24 4.78
N ILE A 183 1.60 13.09 5.37
CA ILE A 183 2.22 11.79 5.06
C ILE A 183 2.04 11.35 3.61
N ILE A 184 1.03 11.89 2.92
CA ILE A 184 0.76 11.60 1.50
C ILE A 184 1.74 12.30 0.55
N ASP A 185 2.46 13.30 1.04
CA ASP A 185 3.45 14.04 0.25
C ASP A 185 4.85 13.40 0.35
N TYR A 186 4.97 12.27 1.05
CA TYR A 186 6.20 11.47 1.05
C TYR A 186 6.46 10.90 -0.34
N GLU A 187 7.72 10.84 -0.73
CA GLU A 187 8.18 10.44 -2.05
C GLU A 187 8.67 9.00 -2.07
N LEU A 188 8.35 8.28 -3.13
CA LEU A 188 8.84 6.92 -3.37
C LEU A 188 10.28 6.95 -3.86
N TYR A 189 11.12 6.11 -3.30
CA TYR A 189 12.47 5.85 -3.79
C TYR A 189 12.74 4.35 -3.71
N ARG A 190 13.60 3.82 -4.58
CA ARG A 190 14.10 2.46 -4.37
C ARG A 190 15.07 2.45 -3.21
N GLU A 191 15.09 1.33 -2.49
CA GLU A 191 16.00 1.16 -1.36
C GLU A 191 17.46 1.25 -1.81
N ASP A 192 17.74 0.75 -3.02
CA ASP A 192 19.07 0.76 -3.64
C ASP A 192 19.52 2.17 -4.03
N THR A 193 18.61 3.00 -4.54
CA THR A 193 18.92 4.40 -4.86
C THR A 193 19.00 5.28 -3.61
N LEU A 194 18.28 4.97 -2.53
CA LEU A 194 18.51 5.61 -1.23
C LEU A 194 19.83 5.19 -0.59
N LYS A 195 20.29 3.96 -0.83
CA LYS A 195 21.63 3.50 -0.43
C LYS A 195 22.71 4.20 -1.27
N ALA A 196 22.51 4.34 -2.58
CA ALA A 196 23.40 5.05 -3.48
C ALA A 196 23.44 6.57 -3.23
N ALA A 197 22.30 7.23 -2.99
CA ALA A 197 22.23 8.66 -2.66
C ALA A 197 22.84 8.98 -1.29
N LYS A 198 22.75 8.06 -0.32
CA LYS A 198 23.54 8.15 0.92
C LYS A 198 25.04 8.00 0.68
N ALA A 199 25.45 7.29 -0.36
CA ALA A 199 26.85 7.19 -0.76
C ALA A 199 27.34 8.47 -1.47
N ILE A 200 26.46 9.17 -2.21
CA ILE A 200 26.78 10.40 -2.93
C ILE A 200 26.77 11.65 -2.02
N ASN A 201 25.83 11.77 -1.07
CA ASN A 201 25.77 12.91 -0.13
C ASN A 201 26.82 12.84 1.00
N LYS A 202 27.62 11.77 1.05
CA LYS A 202 28.91 11.76 1.74
C LYS A 202 29.99 12.04 0.70
N GLY A 203 30.22 13.30 0.39
CA GLY A 203 31.41 13.68 -0.38
C GLY A 203 32.68 13.17 0.31
N GLU A 204 33.58 12.60 -0.50
CA GLU A 204 34.85 11.88 -0.21
C GLU A 204 34.68 10.37 0.15
N ALA A 205 35.29 9.39 -0.53
CA ALA A 205 36.42 9.34 -1.47
C ALA A 205 36.37 8.08 -2.37
N VAL A 206 37.32 7.97 -3.33
CA VAL A 206 37.90 6.73 -3.91
C VAL A 206 37.70 5.52 -2.98
N PRO A 207 37.40 4.28 -3.43
CA PRO A 207 37.07 3.15 -2.55
C PRO A 207 38.06 3.01 -1.39
N GLU A 208 37.76 3.67 -0.26
CA GLU A 208 38.54 3.56 0.96
C GLU A 208 38.01 2.31 1.65
N VAL A 209 38.80 1.25 1.53
CA VAL A 209 38.91 0.22 2.56
C VAL A 209 38.75 0.93 3.89
N LYS A 210 37.65 0.69 4.63
CA LYS A 210 37.53 1.18 6.02
C LYS A 210 38.89 0.86 6.66
N PRO A 211 39.67 1.84 7.14
CA PRO A 211 40.96 1.52 7.70
C PRO A 211 40.68 0.52 8.81
N LEU A 212 41.15 -0.69 8.57
CA LEU A 212 40.95 -1.78 9.50
C LEU A 212 41.53 -1.30 10.83
N LYS A 213 40.83 -1.55 11.94
CA LYS A 213 41.35 -1.11 13.23
C LYS A 213 42.68 -1.81 13.44
N THR A 214 43.74 -1.06 13.66
CA THR A 214 45.09 -1.56 13.93
C THR A 214 45.56 -1.11 15.31
N GLY A 215 46.63 -1.71 15.82
CA GLY A 215 47.28 -1.26 17.06
C GLY A 215 46.34 -1.29 18.28
N LYS A 216 46.35 -0.19 19.05
CA LYS A 216 45.50 0.00 20.23
C LYS A 216 44.01 0.16 19.92
N ALA A 217 43.65 0.53 18.69
CA ALA A 217 42.25 0.67 18.30
C ALA A 217 41.57 -0.70 18.14
N ALA A 218 42.31 -1.69 17.62
CA ALA A 218 41.89 -3.09 17.56
C ALA A 218 41.67 -3.66 18.96
N GLU A 219 42.63 -3.44 19.87
CA GLU A 219 42.56 -3.89 21.26
C GLU A 219 41.34 -3.30 21.98
N ARG A 220 41.10 -1.98 21.87
CA ARG A 220 39.92 -1.35 22.50
C ARG A 220 38.60 -1.91 21.96
N TRP A 221 38.56 -2.21 20.67
CA TRP A 221 37.37 -2.79 20.04
C TRP A 221 37.09 -4.20 20.55
N LEU A 222 38.13 -5.04 20.62
CA LEU A 222 38.04 -6.39 21.17
C LEU A 222 37.75 -6.39 22.67
N ALA A 223 38.33 -5.47 23.44
CA ALA A 223 38.05 -5.30 24.86
C ALA A 223 36.57 -4.99 25.09
N THR A 224 36.01 -4.05 24.34
CA THR A 224 34.57 -3.72 24.42
C THR A 224 33.71 -4.94 24.11
N PHE A 225 34.08 -5.72 23.09
CA PHE A 225 33.39 -6.95 22.76
C PHE A 225 33.47 -7.99 23.89
N PHE A 226 34.65 -8.27 24.41
CA PHE A 226 34.85 -9.26 25.47
C PHE A 226 34.20 -8.85 26.79
N GLU A 227 34.12 -7.56 27.13
CA GLU A 227 33.35 -7.07 28.28
C GLU A 227 31.85 -7.39 28.14
N VAL A 228 31.29 -7.22 26.93
CA VAL A 228 29.89 -7.60 26.67
C VAL A 228 29.70 -9.11 26.80
N VAL A 229 30.65 -9.89 26.30
CA VAL A 229 30.65 -11.36 26.42
C VAL A 229 30.75 -11.79 27.89
N GLU A 230 31.60 -11.15 28.69
CA GLU A 230 31.75 -11.41 30.13
C GLU A 230 30.46 -11.15 30.87
N ARG A 231 29.81 -10.00 30.66
CA ARG A 231 28.53 -9.67 31.30
C ARG A 231 27.46 -10.71 30.96
N GLN A 232 27.37 -11.13 29.69
CA GLN A 232 26.41 -12.16 29.27
C GLN A 232 26.73 -13.52 29.89
N TYR A 233 28.01 -13.89 29.95
CA TYR A 233 28.45 -15.14 30.58
C TYR A 233 28.15 -15.18 32.07
N MET A 234 28.45 -14.11 32.82
CA MET A 234 28.20 -14.03 34.25
C MET A 234 26.71 -14.06 34.57
N ASN A 235 25.88 -13.40 33.76
CA ASN A 235 24.42 -13.46 33.88
C ASN A 235 23.90 -14.90 33.71
N LEU A 236 24.38 -15.61 32.67
CA LEU A 236 24.00 -17.00 32.42
C LEU A 236 24.46 -17.93 33.55
N LEU A 237 25.68 -17.71 34.06
CA LEU A 237 26.25 -18.49 35.15
C LEU A 237 25.44 -18.33 36.44
N ASN A 238 24.93 -17.13 36.71
CA ASN A 238 24.09 -16.83 37.88
C ASN A 238 22.63 -17.34 37.73
N GLN A 239 22.09 -17.41 36.51
CA GLN A 239 20.67 -17.74 36.27
C GLN A 239 20.42 -19.22 35.96
N MET A 240 21.26 -19.85 35.12
CA MET A 240 20.96 -21.16 34.52
C MET A 240 22.13 -22.16 34.65
N GLY A 241 23.20 -21.78 35.35
CA GLY A 241 24.32 -22.63 35.72
C GLY A 241 25.41 -22.76 34.65
N GLY A 242 26.54 -23.38 35.03
CA GLY A 242 27.77 -23.39 34.24
C GLY A 242 27.68 -24.07 32.86
N LYS A 243 26.75 -25.02 32.67
CA LYS A 243 26.59 -25.72 31.38
C LYS A 243 26.07 -24.80 30.28
N GLU A 244 25.15 -23.90 30.60
CA GLU A 244 24.56 -22.98 29.61
C GLU A 244 25.48 -21.81 29.31
N ALA A 245 26.16 -21.30 30.33
CA ALA A 245 27.22 -20.30 30.17
C ALA A 245 28.33 -20.82 29.24
N LYS A 246 28.72 -22.10 29.37
CA LYS A 246 29.67 -22.76 28.46
C LYS A 246 29.13 -22.90 27.03
N ARG A 247 27.87 -23.33 26.85
CA ARG A 247 27.23 -23.40 25.52
C ARG A 247 27.17 -22.05 24.81
N TYR A 248 26.96 -20.97 25.57
CA TYR A 248 27.00 -19.62 25.03
C TYR A 248 28.39 -19.26 24.48
N LEU A 249 29.46 -19.53 25.24
CA LEU A 249 30.83 -19.31 24.79
C LEU A 249 31.20 -20.17 23.59
N GLU A 250 30.82 -21.45 23.57
CA GLU A 250 31.24 -22.36 22.50
C GLU A 250 30.40 -22.21 21.22
N GLY A 251 29.16 -21.73 21.31
CA GLY A 251 28.26 -21.61 20.17
C GLY A 251 28.14 -20.18 19.62
N LYS A 252 27.81 -19.20 20.47
CA LYS A 252 27.44 -17.85 20.01
C LYS A 252 28.59 -16.86 19.93
N VAL A 253 29.65 -17.07 20.72
CA VAL A 253 30.82 -16.17 20.71
C VAL A 253 31.67 -16.31 19.46
N PRO A 254 31.92 -17.51 18.89
CA PRO A 254 32.69 -17.66 17.65
C PRO A 254 32.14 -16.81 16.49
N GLU A 255 30.85 -16.99 16.15
CA GLU A 255 30.20 -16.28 15.04
C GLU A 255 30.23 -14.75 15.23
N LYS A 256 30.12 -14.29 16.48
CA LYS A 256 30.18 -12.86 16.79
C LYS A 256 31.62 -12.34 16.73
N LEU A 257 32.58 -13.13 17.19
CA LEU A 257 34.00 -12.77 17.17
C LEU A 257 34.51 -12.66 15.74
N GLU A 258 34.13 -13.57 14.84
CA GLU A 258 34.45 -13.48 13.40
C GLU A 258 33.96 -12.16 12.79
N LYS A 259 32.73 -11.74 13.08
CA LYS A 259 32.19 -10.45 12.63
C LYS A 259 32.96 -9.27 13.20
N VAL A 260 33.42 -9.36 14.45
CA VAL A 260 34.24 -8.32 15.08
C VAL A 260 35.64 -8.25 14.47
N LEU A 261 36.23 -9.39 14.11
CA LEU A 261 37.53 -9.49 13.46
C LEU A 261 37.50 -8.91 12.03
N GLN A 262 36.38 -8.97 11.31
CA GLN A 262 36.23 -8.32 10.00
C GLN A 262 36.46 -6.80 10.03
N ASP A 263 36.35 -6.15 11.19
CA ASP A 263 36.62 -4.72 11.37
C ASP A 263 38.08 -4.43 11.81
N ILE A 264 38.92 -5.45 11.94
CA ILE A 264 40.31 -5.39 12.43
C ILE A 264 41.24 -5.90 11.33
N ASP A 265 42.46 -5.37 11.28
CA ASP A 265 43.44 -5.80 10.28
C ASP A 265 43.81 -7.28 10.51
N PRO A 266 43.73 -8.16 9.49
CA PRO A 266 44.13 -9.56 9.60
C PRO A 266 45.51 -9.77 10.22
N GLU A 267 46.48 -8.88 9.95
CA GLU A 267 47.82 -8.95 10.52
C GLU A 267 47.81 -8.67 12.04
N ASP A 268 46.83 -7.89 12.50
CA ASP A 268 46.64 -7.53 13.90
C ASP A 268 45.67 -8.44 14.66
N TRP A 269 44.91 -9.32 14.00
CA TRP A 269 43.94 -10.21 14.67
C TRP A 269 44.53 -10.96 15.84
N ARG A 270 45.65 -11.64 15.60
CA ARG A 270 46.30 -12.48 16.62
C ARG A 270 46.89 -11.62 17.73
N ARG A 271 47.57 -10.53 17.38
CA ARG A 271 48.20 -9.63 18.35
C ARG A 271 47.16 -8.99 19.26
N ALA A 272 46.10 -8.41 18.68
CA ALA A 272 45.08 -7.69 19.42
C ALA A 272 44.21 -8.63 20.28
N VAL A 273 43.85 -9.81 19.78
CA VAL A 273 43.09 -10.80 20.58
C VAL A 273 43.92 -11.28 21.76
N LEU A 274 45.21 -11.61 21.55
CA LEU A 274 46.09 -12.05 22.63
C LEU A 274 46.32 -10.95 23.66
N ALA A 275 46.62 -9.72 23.22
CA ALA A 275 46.82 -8.58 24.12
C ALA A 275 45.63 -8.35 25.05
N VAL A 276 44.40 -8.38 24.50
CA VAL A 276 43.19 -8.20 25.31
C VAL A 276 42.93 -9.41 26.22
N LEU A 277 43.20 -10.64 25.76
CA LEU A 277 43.05 -11.82 26.61
C LEU A 277 44.05 -11.82 27.78
N ASP A 278 45.30 -11.41 27.55
CA ASP A 278 46.31 -11.30 28.59
C ASP A 278 45.95 -10.19 29.59
N GLU A 279 45.40 -9.05 29.13
CA GLU A 279 44.85 -8.03 30.02
C GLU A 279 43.67 -8.53 30.85
N LEU A 280 42.75 -9.30 30.24
CA LEU A 280 41.61 -9.88 30.94
C LEU A 280 42.05 -10.95 31.95
N GLU A 281 43.07 -11.73 31.64
CA GLU A 281 43.66 -12.72 32.54
C GLU A 281 44.29 -12.04 33.76
N ALA A 282 45.07 -10.97 33.56
CA ALA A 282 45.61 -10.16 34.65
C ALA A 282 44.52 -9.51 35.52
N ARG A 283 43.38 -9.12 34.94
CA ARG A 283 42.22 -8.60 35.70
C ARG A 283 41.40 -9.69 36.39
N ALA A 284 41.53 -10.94 35.96
CA ALA A 284 40.81 -12.08 36.49
C ALA A 284 41.51 -12.73 37.68
N GLU A 285 42.83 -12.50 37.84
CA GLU A 285 43.65 -13.07 38.91
C GLU A 285 43.04 -12.83 40.30
N GLY A 286 42.82 -13.92 41.04
CA GLY A 286 42.18 -13.90 42.35
C GLY A 286 40.64 -13.97 42.32
N ASN A 287 40.04 -14.21 41.14
CA ASN A 287 38.61 -14.45 40.99
C ASN A 287 38.37 -15.72 40.15
N ASP A 288 38.21 -16.86 40.84
CA ASP A 288 38.00 -18.19 40.23
C ASP A 288 36.96 -18.20 39.10
N ARG A 289 35.86 -17.45 39.23
CA ARG A 289 34.79 -17.41 38.22
C ARG A 289 35.24 -16.68 36.96
N ARG A 290 36.00 -15.59 37.12
CA ARG A 290 36.58 -14.84 36.00
C ARG A 290 37.72 -15.59 35.35
N GLU A 291 38.56 -16.27 36.12
CA GLU A 291 39.64 -17.10 35.60
C GLU A 291 39.08 -18.22 34.70
N VAL A 292 38.02 -18.90 35.16
CA VAL A 292 37.31 -19.92 34.35
C VAL A 292 36.71 -19.31 33.08
N PHE A 293 36.14 -18.11 33.17
CA PHE A 293 35.62 -17.40 31.99
C PHE A 293 36.73 -17.09 30.98
N VAL A 294 37.82 -16.45 31.41
CA VAL A 294 38.92 -16.04 30.54
C VAL A 294 39.60 -17.27 29.93
N SER A 295 39.77 -18.36 30.69
CA SER A 295 40.33 -19.62 30.18
C SER A 295 39.47 -20.22 29.06
N ASN A 296 38.14 -20.25 29.23
CA ASN A 296 37.23 -20.74 28.20
C ASN A 296 37.17 -19.80 26.99
N LEU A 297 37.15 -18.49 27.22
CA LEU A 297 37.16 -17.49 26.16
C LEU A 297 38.46 -17.58 25.34
N ARG A 298 39.62 -17.74 25.99
CA ARG A 298 40.93 -17.94 25.34
C ARG A 298 40.90 -19.16 24.42
N ARG A 299 40.36 -20.29 24.88
CA ARG A 299 40.22 -21.50 24.04
C ARG A 299 39.35 -21.26 22.81
N VAL A 300 38.23 -20.56 22.97
CA VAL A 300 37.31 -20.24 21.88
C VAL A 300 37.94 -19.26 20.89
N ALA A 301 38.53 -18.18 21.37
CA ALA A 301 39.15 -17.16 20.55
C ALA A 301 40.34 -17.72 19.75
N LEU A 302 41.17 -18.55 20.36
CA LEU A 302 42.27 -19.22 19.66
C LEU A 302 41.78 -20.21 18.59
N ARG A 303 40.64 -20.88 18.80
CA ARG A 303 40.02 -21.74 17.79
C ARG A 303 39.57 -20.93 16.59
N VAL A 304 38.84 -19.84 16.82
CA VAL A 304 38.39 -18.91 15.76
C VAL A 304 39.57 -18.34 15.00
N LEU A 305 40.64 -17.93 15.68
CA LEU A 305 41.85 -17.46 15.01
C LEU A 305 42.46 -18.55 14.12
N LYS A 306 42.55 -19.80 14.59
CA LYS A 306 43.09 -20.91 13.79
C LYS A 306 42.23 -21.20 12.54
N GLU A 307 40.92 -21.14 12.67
CA GLU A 307 39.95 -21.32 11.56
C GLU A 307 39.98 -20.14 10.57
N ALA A 308 40.15 -18.91 11.07
CA ALA A 308 40.27 -17.72 10.24
C ALA A 308 41.59 -17.69 9.43
N HIS A 309 42.71 -18.18 9.99
CA HIS A 309 43.99 -18.30 9.26
C HIS A 309 43.97 -19.39 8.16
N SER A 310 43.00 -20.32 8.19
CA SER A 310 42.85 -21.34 7.14
C SER A 310 41.96 -20.88 5.98
N HIS A 311 41.29 -19.73 6.10
CA HIS A 311 40.40 -19.16 5.09
C HIS A 311 40.94 -17.87 4.44
N ALA A 312 42.18 -17.48 4.70
CA ALA A 312 42.78 -16.34 4.02
C ALA A 312 43.01 -16.68 2.54
N PRO A 313 42.38 -15.98 1.58
CA PRO A 313 42.71 -16.15 0.17
C PRO A 313 44.12 -15.62 -0.05
N VAL A 314 44.98 -16.46 -0.63
CA VAL A 314 46.25 -16.02 -1.21
C VAL A 314 45.90 -15.00 -2.30
N LEU A 315 46.07 -13.72 -1.99
CA LEU A 315 46.00 -12.64 -2.97
C LEU A 315 47.19 -12.83 -3.93
N GLU A 316 46.94 -13.48 -5.06
CA GLU A 316 47.81 -13.37 -6.23
C GLU A 316 47.87 -11.90 -6.64
N VAL A 317 48.95 -11.24 -6.24
CA VAL A 317 49.35 -9.94 -6.78
C VAL A 317 49.70 -10.16 -8.24
N LYS A 318 48.80 -9.78 -9.15
CA LYS A 318 49.17 -9.47 -10.53
C LYS A 318 50.05 -8.22 -10.48
N ALA A 319 51.36 -8.43 -10.61
CA ALA A 319 52.27 -7.37 -10.97
C ALA A 319 52.04 -7.05 -12.46
N ASP A 320 51.56 -5.84 -12.75
CA ASP A 320 51.67 -5.25 -14.08
C ASP A 320 53.15 -4.88 -14.31
N VAL A 321 53.68 -5.31 -15.47
CA VAL A 321 55.00 -4.95 -16.02
C VAL A 321 54.82 -3.84 -17.05
#